data_AF-A0A529HUL7-F1
#
_entry.id   AF-A0A529HUL7-F1
#
_cell.length_a   1.000
_cell.length_b   1.000
_cell.length_c   1.000
_cell.angle_alpha   90.00
_cell.angle_beta   90.00
_cell.angle_gamma   90.00
#
_symmetry.space_group_name_H-M   'P 1'
#
loop_
_entity.id
_entity.type
_entity.pdbx_description
1 polymer ?
#
loop_
_entity_poly.entity_id
_entity_poly.type
_entity_poly.pdbx_seq_one_letter_code
_entity_poly.pdbx_strand_id
1 'polypeptide(L)' 'MSHSEPVKVEVGLGDRAYDILIGPGLLSGSGTEIAGRLPGTRAAIVTD' A
#
# COMPACT_ATOMS: atom_id res chain seq x y z
N MET A 1 -13.85 -6.04 -14.34
CA MET A 1 -14.57 -4.96 -13.63
C MET A 1 -13.66 -3.74 -13.62
N SER A 2 -14.17 -2.55 -13.90
CA SER A 2 -13.36 -1.32 -13.83
C SER A 2 -13.17 -0.98 -12.35
N HIS A 3 -11.94 -1.05 -11.86
CA HIS A 3 -11.59 -0.53 -10.54
C HIS A 3 -11.20 0.94 -10.72
N SER A 4 -11.90 1.84 -10.04
CA SER A 4 -11.48 3.24 -9.94
C SER A 4 -10.08 3.30 -9.35
N GLU A 5 -9.28 4.28 -9.80
CA GLU A 5 -7.97 4.51 -9.19
C GLU A 5 -8.10 4.73 -7.68
N PRO A 6 -7.16 4.19 -6.88
CA PRO A 6 -7.17 4.40 -5.44
C PRO A 6 -7.00 5.89 -5.11
N VAL A 7 -7.78 6.36 -4.13
CA VAL A 7 -7.53 7.67 -3.51
C VAL A 7 -6.25 7.56 -2.67
N LYS A 8 -5.37 8.55 -2.82
CA LYS A 8 -4.13 8.66 -2.06
C LYS A 8 -4.25 9.80 -1.06
N VAL A 9 -3.96 9.52 0.21
CA VAL A 9 -3.87 10.53 1.28
C VAL A 9 -2.45 10.54 1.82
N GLU A 10 -1.77 11.67 1.71
CA GLU A 10 -0.43 11.86 2.26
C GLU A 10 -0.51 12.17 3.76
N VAL A 11 0.34 11.52 4.55
CA VAL A 11 0.51 11.78 5.97
C VAL A 11 1.90 12.38 6.22
N GLY A 12 1.95 13.67 6.55
CA GLY A 12 3.20 14.39 6.83
C GLY A 12 3.74 14.13 8.23
N LEU A 13 4.68 13.18 8.35
CA LEU A 13 5.40 12.88 9.60
C LEU A 13 6.92 13.19 9.49
N GLY A 14 7.28 14.18 8.67
CA GLY A 14 8.67 14.49 8.34
C GLY A 14 9.33 13.33 7.60
N ASP A 15 10.50 12.89 8.07
CA ASP A 15 11.26 11.78 7.46
C ASP A 15 10.53 10.43 7.45
N ARG A 16 9.39 10.33 8.16
CA ARG A 16 8.53 9.14 8.21
C ARG A 16 7.19 9.34 7.51
N ALA A 17 7.10 10.29 6.58
CA ALA A 17 5.89 10.49 5.80
C ALA A 17 5.52 9.24 4.98
N TYR A 18 4.23 9.01 4.77
CA TYR A 18 3.72 7.89 3.99
C TYR A 18 2.34 8.17 3.39
N ASP A 19 1.98 7.38 2.39
CA ASP A 19 0.68 7.41 1.74
C ASP A 19 -0.27 6.36 2.33
N ILE A 20 -1.53 6.74 2.52
CA ILE A 20 -2.66 5.81 2.70
C ILE A 20 -3.35 5.65 1.35
N LEU A 21 -3.52 4.40 0.89
CA LEU A 21 -4.29 4.08 -0.29
C LEU A 21 -5.69 3.61 0.10
N ILE A 22 -6.72 4.18 -0.52
CA ILE A 22 -8.13 3.88 -0.24
C ILE A 22 -8.84 3.58 -1.57
N GLY A 23 -9.33 2.35 -1.71
CA GLY A 23 -10.04 1.95 -2.92
C GLY A 23 -10.27 0.45 -3.03
N PRO A 24 -11.11 0.01 -3.98
CA PRO A 24 -11.35 -1.40 -4.24
C PRO A 24 -10.10 -2.09 -4.81
N GLY A 25 -9.93 -3.39 -4.56
CA GLY A 25 -8.88 -4.20 -5.17
C GLY A 25 -7.47 -4.05 -4.59
N LEU A 26 -7.28 -3.20 -3.57
CA LEU A 26 -5.97 -2.98 -2.94
C LEU A 26 -5.41 -4.23 -2.23
N LEU A 27 -6.26 -5.02 -1.60
CA LEU A 27 -5.83 -6.26 -0.95
C LEU A 27 -5.33 -7.29 -1.98
N SER A 28 -6.05 -7.47 -3.08
CA SER A 28 -5.61 -8.36 -4.17
C SER A 28 -4.31 -7.87 -4.83
N GLY A 29 -4.07 -6.56 -4.87
CA GLY A 29 -2.84 -5.96 -5.41
C GLY A 29 -1.74 -5.74 -4.36
N SER A 30 -1.93 -6.18 -3.12
CA SER A 30 -1.06 -5.82 -1.98
C SER A 30 0.40 -6.21 -2.18
N GLY A 31 0.67 -7.35 -2.83
CA GLY A 31 2.04 -7.77 -3.15
C GLY A 31 2.80 -6.76 -4.03
N THR A 32 2.14 -6.18 -5.03
CA THR A 32 2.74 -5.15 -5.90
C THR A 32 3.01 -3.87 -5.12
N GLU A 33 2.05 -3.45 -4.26
CA GLU A 33 2.21 -2.27 -3.42
C GLU A 33 3.36 -2.41 -2.41
N ILE A 34 3.51 -3.61 -1.81
CA ILE A 34 4.61 -3.92 -0.90
C ILE A 34 5.94 -3.94 -1.65
N ALA A 35 6.02 -4.63 -2.79
CA ALA A 35 7.25 -4.73 -3.58
C ALA A 35 7.75 -3.36 -4.09
N GLY A 36 6.83 -2.45 -4.42
CA GLY A 36 7.16 -1.08 -4.81
C GLY A 36 7.73 -0.23 -3.68
N ARG A 37 7.30 -0.46 -2.43
CA ARG A 37 7.76 0.30 -1.24
C ARG A 37 8.98 -0.33 -0.57
N LEU A 38 9.07 -1.66 -0.58
CA LEU A 38 10.11 -2.45 0.10
C LEU A 38 10.76 -3.45 -0.87
N PRO A 39 11.48 -2.95 -1.89
CA PRO A 39 12.03 -3.81 -2.93
C PRO A 39 13.02 -4.83 -2.36
N GLY A 40 12.90 -6.09 -2.82
CA GLY A 40 13.79 -7.19 -2.44
C GLY A 40 13.64 -7.70 -1.00
N THR A 41 12.69 -7.17 -0.22
CA THR A 41 12.49 -7.54 1.18
C THR A 41 11.57 -8.77 1.31
N ARG A 42 11.89 -9.66 2.26
CA ARG A 42 10.97 -10.75 2.66
C ARG A 42 9.89 -10.18 3.58
N ALA A 43 8.62 -10.46 3.30
CA ALA A 43 7.50 -10.04 4.12
C ALA A 43 6.86 -11.24 4.84
N ALA A 44 6.29 -11.00 6.02
CA ALA A 44 5.46 -11.96 6.76
C ALA A 44 4.12 -11.29 7.10
N ILE A 45 3.03 -12.06 7.02
CA ILE A 45 1.69 -11.60 7.42
C ILE A 45 1.50 -11.97 8.89
N VAL A 46 1.15 -10.97 9.70
CA VAL A 46 0.79 -11.15 11.11
C VAL A 46 -0.68 -10.77 11.24
N THR A 47 -1.49 -11.69 11.76
CA THR A 47 -2.91 -11.53 12.04
C THR A 47 -3.20 -12.16 13.40
N ASP A 48 -4.27 -11.75 14.06
CA ASP A 48 -4.79 -12.40 15.27
C ASP A 48 -5.48 -13.75 14.97
#